data_AF-A0A0R2F9R4-F1
#
_entry.id   AF-A0A0R2F9R4-F1
#
_cell.length_a   1.000
_cell.length_b   1.000
_cell.length_c   1.000
_cell.angle_alpha   90.00
_cell.angle_beta   90.00
_cell.angle_gamma   90.00
#
_symmetry.space_group_name_H-M   'P 1'
#
loop_
_entity.id
_entity.type
_entity.pdbx_description
1 polymer ?
#
loop_
_entity_poly.entity_id
_entity_poly.type
_entity_poly.pdbx_seq_one_letter_code
_entity_poly.pdbx_strand_id
1 'polypeptide(L)'
;MAQSLGQMFHAFRTQRHISMAQAASGLNTATISRFEHDQSDISLKIAGRLMFNLGMGANDLGEMLATDKKGFPFGLAELVNGQRPALAAKITAYLQQDICAKPLAALIRQTLPYLQRSVTEDCRLPLTLEQQLADMLAYPEKWGNFEYYLITSVLPYASHELTSLCWQRLTALTGQTLGYRREALWRLGLTALLHDDTPLAAQIATDMAAISKIPGLQLHFNNVMPQFLAVVAIAKHKDLTSLLTALRRLGADQLAAFLARAAQEARTKPCWHNQVLKDHHDPKLAIAPDAKLMFGPTLGRLRKQRGLTVSDVLGDWSASAQSRFEHGKTQLGFRSTIVLMQRMIIPTSQMQTATDETSTFRRYRLKIFDMASNIKETHRTREDFERVLKEFHHTTPNLPKGLRVMYEGGLITVLHWAAPGFLPDSDALYASPSHDEQSAIVDYFRSLSALSTQDTELLNLNINRIDQTYYDDLITVILPHLKPQTNVAAQLYDNCTNFMYGAVYFHVTSVIPKLTAAFKHEPWLISWWPNAEVSELQTLAKCYQQDTPQTRREAEQLVADIRLLCPYDNSADSSAHWLTTYRGKGTDVQTS
;
A
#
# COMPACT_ATOMS: atom_id res chain seq x y z
N MET A 1 1.23 -16.59 -25.19
CA MET A 1 1.66 -17.60 -24.21
C MET A 1 1.99 -16.88 -22.91
N ALA A 2 1.48 -17.35 -21.77
CA ALA A 2 1.79 -16.73 -20.47
C ALA A 2 3.26 -16.99 -20.13
N GLN A 3 3.96 -15.98 -19.60
CA GLN A 3 5.35 -16.14 -19.19
C GLN A 3 5.41 -17.02 -17.92
N SER A 4 6.46 -17.81 -17.81
CA SER A 4 6.78 -18.51 -16.58
C SER A 4 7.34 -17.55 -15.52
N LEU A 5 7.37 -17.98 -14.26
CA LEU A 5 7.98 -17.20 -13.19
C LEU A 5 9.49 -16.95 -13.43
N GLY A 6 10.20 -17.92 -14.01
CA GLY A 6 11.61 -17.78 -14.34
C GLY A 6 11.85 -16.72 -15.43
N GLN A 7 11.08 -16.79 -16.51
CA GLN A 7 11.15 -15.82 -17.62
C GLN A 7 10.77 -14.41 -17.19
N MET A 8 9.81 -14.28 -16.28
CA MET A 8 9.45 -12.98 -15.69
C MET A 8 10.62 -12.37 -14.91
N PHE A 9 11.33 -13.16 -14.10
CA PHE A 9 12.52 -12.70 -13.38
C PHE A 9 13.66 -12.33 -14.33
N HIS A 10 13.86 -13.12 -15.38
CA HIS A 10 14.80 -12.80 -16.45
C HIS A 10 14.48 -11.45 -17.10
N ALA A 11 13.22 -11.26 -17.51
CA ALA A 11 12.75 -10.03 -18.14
C ALA A 11 12.96 -8.82 -17.22
N PHE A 12 12.56 -8.94 -15.94
CA PHE A 12 12.75 -7.88 -14.94
C PHE A 12 14.23 -7.53 -14.75
N ARG A 13 15.10 -8.54 -14.68
CA ARG A 13 16.56 -8.34 -14.58
C ARG A 13 17.12 -7.62 -15.79
N THR A 14 16.79 -8.09 -17.00
CA THR A 14 17.34 -7.53 -18.24
C THR A 14 16.82 -6.13 -18.53
N GLN A 15 15.56 -5.82 -18.20
CA GLN A 15 14.97 -4.47 -18.31
C GLN A 15 15.66 -3.44 -17.40
N ARG A 16 16.33 -3.91 -16.34
CA ARG A 16 17.11 -3.09 -15.42
C ARG A 16 18.60 -3.11 -15.70
N HIS A 17 19.03 -3.72 -16.81
CA HIS A 17 20.43 -3.88 -17.19
C HIS A 17 21.31 -4.53 -16.09
N ILE A 18 20.69 -5.32 -15.20
CA ILE A 18 21.41 -6.04 -14.15
C ILE A 18 22.03 -7.29 -14.78
N SER A 19 23.35 -7.39 -14.74
CA SER A 19 24.06 -8.57 -15.23
C SER A 19 23.70 -9.81 -14.41
N MET A 20 23.84 -11.00 -15.01
CA MET A 20 23.66 -12.25 -14.30
C MET A 20 24.62 -12.35 -13.08
N ALA A 21 25.84 -11.82 -13.19
CA ALA A 21 26.80 -11.81 -12.09
C ALA A 21 26.32 -10.95 -10.90
N GLN A 22 25.70 -9.79 -11.17
CA GLN A 22 25.11 -8.94 -10.14
C GLN A 22 23.87 -9.58 -9.52
N ALA A 23 22.96 -10.12 -10.34
CA ALA A 23 21.75 -10.78 -9.86
C ALA A 23 22.06 -12.03 -9.01
N ALA A 24 23.07 -12.81 -9.42
CA ALA A 24 23.52 -13.99 -8.69
C ALA A 24 24.50 -13.66 -7.55
N SER A 25 24.64 -12.40 -7.14
CA SER A 25 25.58 -12.04 -6.08
C SER A 25 25.26 -12.72 -4.73
N GLY A 26 26.22 -13.49 -4.21
CA GLY A 26 26.03 -14.33 -3.03
C GLY A 26 25.17 -15.58 -3.29
N LEU A 27 24.89 -15.89 -4.55
CA LEU A 27 24.13 -17.04 -5.03
C LEU A 27 24.95 -17.81 -6.08
N ASN A 28 24.50 -19.00 -6.45
CA ASN A 28 25.13 -19.76 -7.53
C ASN A 28 24.59 -19.31 -8.89
N THR A 29 25.43 -18.75 -9.75
CA THR A 29 25.07 -18.24 -11.08
C THR A 29 24.36 -19.25 -11.97
N ALA A 30 24.81 -20.50 -11.99
CA ALA A 30 24.17 -21.54 -12.81
C ALA A 30 22.76 -21.87 -12.30
N THR A 31 22.53 -21.80 -10.99
CA THR A 31 21.21 -22.00 -10.39
C THR A 31 20.24 -20.89 -10.80
N ILE A 32 20.67 -19.62 -10.74
CA ILE A 32 19.84 -18.48 -11.17
C ILE A 32 19.57 -18.54 -12.67
N SER A 33 20.58 -18.86 -13.48
CA SER A 33 20.41 -19.04 -14.92
C SER A 33 19.39 -20.14 -15.23
N ARG A 34 19.51 -21.32 -14.62
CA ARG A 34 18.54 -22.42 -14.82
C ARG A 34 17.13 -22.04 -14.39
N PHE A 35 16.98 -21.29 -13.30
CA PHE A 35 15.68 -20.76 -12.89
C PHE A 35 15.08 -19.81 -13.91
N GLU A 36 15.85 -18.83 -14.38
CA GLU A 36 15.42 -17.85 -15.39
C GLU A 36 15.01 -18.49 -16.72
N HIS A 37 15.59 -19.65 -17.07
CA HIS A 37 15.27 -20.43 -18.26
C HIS A 37 14.26 -21.57 -18.00
N ASP A 38 13.57 -21.59 -16.85
CA ASP A 38 12.59 -22.62 -16.46
C ASP A 38 13.11 -24.05 -16.36
N GLN A 39 14.41 -24.23 -16.20
CA GLN A 39 15.04 -25.55 -16.09
C GLN A 39 15.01 -26.11 -14.67
N SER A 40 14.87 -25.25 -13.64
CA SER A 40 14.78 -25.67 -12.24
C SER A 40 14.04 -24.67 -11.37
N ASP A 41 13.33 -25.13 -10.34
CA ASP A 41 12.84 -24.28 -9.26
C ASP A 41 13.99 -23.93 -8.29
N ILE A 42 13.82 -22.87 -7.50
CA ILE A 42 14.79 -22.41 -6.50
C ILE A 42 14.17 -22.40 -5.12
N SER A 43 14.98 -22.46 -4.06
CA SER A 43 14.46 -22.32 -2.70
C SER A 43 13.96 -20.89 -2.43
N LEU A 44 13.06 -20.74 -1.46
CA LEU A 44 12.57 -19.44 -1.00
C LEU A 44 13.68 -18.48 -0.56
N LYS A 45 14.73 -19.00 0.07
CA LYS A 45 15.91 -18.21 0.47
C LYS A 45 16.66 -17.66 -0.75
N ILE A 46 16.83 -18.49 -1.79
CA ILE A 46 17.48 -18.05 -3.04
C ILE A 46 16.60 -17.02 -3.74
N ALA A 47 15.27 -17.23 -3.78
CA ALA A 47 14.34 -16.27 -4.37
C ALA A 47 14.32 -14.93 -3.64
N GLY A 48 14.29 -14.95 -2.30
CA GLY A 48 14.36 -13.76 -1.46
C GLY A 48 15.62 -12.94 -1.74
N ARG A 49 16.78 -13.61 -1.79
CA ARG A 49 18.04 -12.97 -2.15
C ARG A 49 18.08 -12.47 -3.59
N LEU A 50 17.53 -13.22 -4.54
CA LEU A 50 17.48 -12.81 -5.95
C LEU A 50 16.61 -11.55 -6.10
N MET A 51 15.39 -11.55 -5.56
CA MET A 51 14.50 -10.37 -5.58
C MET A 51 15.19 -9.17 -4.96
N PHE A 52 15.89 -9.36 -3.83
CA PHE A 52 16.67 -8.31 -3.20
C PHE A 52 17.79 -7.76 -4.10
N ASN A 53 18.61 -8.64 -4.70
CA ASN A 53 19.68 -8.26 -5.63
C ASN A 53 19.13 -7.54 -6.88
N LEU A 54 17.92 -7.91 -7.30
CA LEU A 54 17.22 -7.27 -8.40
C LEU A 54 16.52 -5.97 -8.01
N GLY A 55 16.44 -5.61 -6.72
CA GLY A 55 15.64 -4.48 -6.25
C GLY A 55 14.14 -4.66 -6.48
N MET A 56 13.64 -5.89 -6.45
CA MET A 56 12.24 -6.27 -6.62
C MET A 56 11.56 -6.38 -5.27
N GLY A 57 10.53 -5.55 -5.05
CA GLY A 57 9.65 -5.62 -3.88
C GLY A 57 8.49 -6.60 -4.07
N ALA A 58 7.74 -6.80 -2.98
CA ALA A 58 6.55 -7.67 -2.99
C ALA A 58 5.41 -7.15 -3.90
N ASN A 59 5.32 -5.83 -4.09
CA ASN A 59 4.36 -5.22 -5.00
C ASN A 59 4.74 -5.46 -6.46
N ASP A 60 6.03 -5.38 -6.81
CA ASP A 60 6.50 -5.69 -8.16
C ASP A 60 6.19 -7.14 -8.51
N LEU A 61 6.45 -8.08 -7.60
CA LEU A 61 6.08 -9.48 -7.78
C LEU A 61 4.55 -9.64 -7.95
N GLY A 62 3.75 -8.92 -7.16
CA GLY A 62 2.29 -8.94 -7.28
C GLY A 62 1.80 -8.40 -8.62
N GLU A 63 2.41 -7.32 -9.12
CA GLU A 63 2.11 -6.72 -10.41
C GLU A 63 2.50 -7.64 -11.56
N MET A 64 3.70 -8.23 -11.53
CA MET A 64 4.14 -9.22 -12.50
C MET A 64 3.16 -10.40 -12.61
N LEU A 65 2.68 -10.91 -11.46
CA LEU A 65 1.67 -11.96 -11.44
C LEU A 65 0.29 -11.48 -11.92
N ALA A 66 -0.08 -10.23 -11.66
CA ALA A 66 -1.35 -9.64 -12.08
C ALA A 66 -1.41 -9.30 -13.57
N THR A 67 -0.29 -8.89 -14.20
CA THR A 67 -0.18 -8.69 -15.66
C THR A 67 -0.47 -9.98 -16.42
N ASP A 68 -0.05 -11.11 -15.86
CA ASP A 68 -0.38 -12.45 -16.34
C ASP A 68 -1.78 -12.93 -15.93
N LYS A 69 -2.59 -12.04 -15.34
CA LYS A 69 -3.95 -12.25 -14.80
C LYS A 69 -4.05 -13.22 -13.63
N LYS A 70 -2.93 -13.68 -13.06
CA LYS A 70 -2.87 -14.74 -12.03
C LYS A 70 -3.21 -14.28 -10.60
N GLY A 71 -3.58 -13.02 -10.40
CA GLY A 71 -3.93 -12.44 -9.09
C GLY A 71 -5.42 -12.14 -8.95
N PHE A 72 -5.94 -12.19 -7.71
CA PHE A 72 -7.34 -11.82 -7.45
C PHE A 72 -7.54 -10.29 -7.54
N PRO A 73 -8.58 -9.80 -8.24
CA PRO A 73 -8.78 -8.36 -8.48
C PRO A 73 -8.93 -7.53 -7.19
N PHE A 74 -8.30 -6.36 -7.13
CA PHE A 74 -8.39 -5.44 -5.98
C PHE A 74 -9.73 -4.66 -5.92
N GLY A 75 -10.23 -4.20 -7.06
CA GLY A 75 -11.60 -3.67 -7.22
C GLY A 75 -11.94 -2.32 -6.59
N LEU A 76 -10.99 -1.62 -5.96
CA LEU A 76 -11.27 -0.33 -5.29
C LEU A 76 -11.75 0.75 -6.27
N ALA A 77 -11.08 0.88 -7.41
CA ALA A 77 -11.42 1.88 -8.42
C ALA A 77 -12.85 1.68 -8.94
N GLU A 78 -13.20 0.43 -9.27
CA GLU A 78 -14.53 0.07 -9.72
C GLU A 78 -15.59 0.36 -8.65
N LEU A 79 -15.29 0.09 -7.38
CA LEU A 79 -16.20 0.38 -6.27
C LEU A 79 -16.46 1.89 -6.14
N VAL A 80 -15.41 2.71 -6.06
CA VAL A 80 -15.53 4.17 -5.91
C VAL A 80 -16.23 4.80 -7.11
N ASN A 81 -15.95 4.30 -8.31
CA ASN A 81 -16.57 4.78 -9.55
C ASN A 81 -17.97 4.22 -9.82
N GLY A 82 -18.52 3.37 -8.93
CA GLY A 82 -19.84 2.76 -9.14
C GLY A 82 -19.87 1.74 -10.29
N GLN A 83 -18.71 1.25 -10.73
CA GLN A 83 -18.53 0.31 -11.84
C GLN A 83 -18.54 -1.15 -11.35
N ARG A 84 -19.48 -1.52 -10.48
CA ARG A 84 -19.66 -2.90 -9.99
C ARG A 84 -19.70 -3.96 -11.12
N PRO A 85 -20.34 -3.71 -12.27
CA PRO A 85 -20.30 -4.66 -13.40
C PRO A 85 -18.89 -4.92 -13.95
N ALA A 86 -18.03 -3.89 -14.00
CA ALA A 86 -16.65 -4.05 -14.46
C ALA A 86 -15.83 -4.91 -13.49
N LEU A 87 -16.04 -4.74 -12.17
CA LEU A 87 -15.44 -5.60 -11.16
C LEU A 87 -15.92 -7.05 -11.29
N ALA A 88 -17.22 -7.25 -11.49
CA ALA A 88 -17.78 -8.59 -11.69
C ALA A 88 -17.16 -9.28 -12.93
N ALA A 89 -16.96 -8.55 -14.02
CA ALA A 89 -16.29 -9.07 -15.22
C ALA A 89 -14.83 -9.49 -14.94
N LYS A 90 -14.08 -8.71 -14.16
CA LYS A 90 -12.71 -9.05 -13.72
C LYS A 90 -12.68 -10.33 -12.89
N ILE A 91 -13.66 -10.52 -11.99
CA ILE A 91 -13.75 -11.72 -11.15
C ILE A 91 -14.16 -12.94 -11.98
N THR A 92 -15.07 -12.80 -12.93
CA THR A 92 -15.41 -13.88 -13.88
C THR A 92 -14.18 -14.30 -14.69
N ALA A 93 -13.40 -13.34 -15.20
CA ALA A 93 -12.17 -13.63 -15.93
C ALA A 93 -11.10 -14.30 -15.04
N TYR A 94 -11.06 -13.98 -13.74
CA TYR A 94 -10.21 -14.67 -12.78
C TYR A 94 -10.63 -16.14 -12.60
N LEU A 95 -11.93 -16.41 -12.44
CA LEU A 95 -12.46 -17.78 -12.28
C LEU A 95 -12.21 -18.68 -13.49
N GLN A 96 -12.06 -18.12 -14.69
CA GLN A 96 -11.76 -18.86 -15.92
C GLN A 96 -10.34 -19.43 -15.96
N GLN A 97 -9.44 -18.99 -15.08
CA GLN A 97 -8.04 -19.42 -15.10
C GLN A 97 -7.78 -20.72 -14.33
N ASP A 98 -8.74 -21.18 -13.54
CA ASP A 98 -8.64 -22.41 -12.74
C ASP A 98 -7.40 -22.47 -11.80
N ILE A 99 -6.95 -21.30 -11.33
CA ILE A 99 -5.76 -21.17 -10.46
C ILE A 99 -6.08 -21.25 -8.97
N CYS A 100 -7.32 -20.97 -8.57
CA CYS A 100 -7.74 -21.00 -7.16
C CYS A 100 -8.32 -22.37 -6.78
N ALA A 101 -8.23 -22.70 -5.49
CA ALA A 101 -8.79 -23.94 -4.97
C ALA A 101 -10.31 -24.01 -5.21
N LYS A 102 -10.82 -25.19 -5.57
CA LYS A 102 -12.24 -25.41 -5.94
C LYS A 102 -13.23 -24.91 -4.88
N PRO A 103 -13.01 -25.10 -3.55
CA PRO A 103 -13.92 -24.55 -2.55
C PRO A 103 -14.00 -23.02 -2.55
N LEU A 104 -12.86 -22.33 -2.77
CA LEU A 104 -12.86 -20.87 -2.89
C LEU A 104 -13.52 -20.40 -4.19
N ALA A 105 -13.27 -21.10 -5.31
CA ALA A 105 -13.94 -20.82 -6.58
C ALA A 105 -15.47 -20.98 -6.45
N ALA A 106 -15.92 -22.00 -5.72
CA ALA A 106 -17.34 -22.24 -5.45
C ALA A 106 -17.94 -21.10 -4.60
N LEU A 107 -17.25 -20.68 -3.54
CA LEU A 107 -17.67 -19.52 -2.74
C LEU A 107 -17.77 -18.26 -3.58
N ILE A 108 -16.76 -17.95 -4.42
CA ILE A 108 -16.80 -16.78 -5.31
C ILE A 108 -18.00 -16.85 -6.26
N ARG A 109 -18.27 -18.01 -6.87
CA ARG A 109 -19.45 -18.18 -7.75
C ARG A 109 -20.76 -17.97 -7.00
N GLN A 110 -20.84 -18.38 -5.73
CA GLN A 110 -22.00 -18.17 -4.88
C GLN A 110 -22.19 -16.70 -4.49
N THR A 111 -21.10 -15.96 -4.26
CA THR A 111 -21.14 -14.56 -3.81
C THR A 111 -21.20 -13.54 -4.97
N LEU A 112 -20.74 -13.90 -6.17
CA LEU A 112 -20.67 -13.00 -7.33
C LEU A 112 -22.01 -12.35 -7.73
N PRO A 113 -23.16 -13.04 -7.69
CA PRO A 113 -24.45 -12.41 -7.98
C PRO A 113 -24.79 -11.23 -7.06
N TYR A 114 -24.33 -11.25 -5.79
CA TYR A 114 -24.58 -10.16 -4.84
C TYR A 114 -23.79 -8.89 -5.17
N LEU A 115 -22.61 -9.02 -5.80
CA LEU A 115 -21.85 -7.85 -6.25
C LEU A 115 -22.63 -7.02 -7.29
N GLN A 116 -23.46 -7.68 -8.10
CA GLN A 116 -24.20 -7.05 -9.21
C GLN A 116 -25.54 -6.44 -8.78
N ARG A 117 -26.02 -6.78 -7.58
CA ARG A 117 -27.26 -6.25 -7.02
C ARG A 117 -27.08 -4.83 -6.51
N SER A 118 -28.17 -4.07 -6.48
CA SER A 118 -28.17 -2.80 -5.74
C SER A 118 -28.01 -3.11 -4.25
N VAL A 119 -27.19 -2.32 -3.55
CA VAL A 119 -27.00 -2.49 -2.11
C VAL A 119 -28.27 -2.23 -1.31
N THR A 120 -29.18 -1.42 -1.87
CA THR A 120 -30.49 -1.09 -1.28
C THR A 120 -31.58 -2.12 -1.54
N GLU A 121 -31.31 -3.17 -2.32
CA GLU A 121 -32.27 -4.27 -2.49
C GLU A 121 -32.56 -4.97 -1.15
N ASP A 122 -33.84 -5.24 -0.88
CA ASP A 122 -34.27 -6.07 0.24
C ASP A 122 -33.98 -7.55 -0.07
N CYS A 123 -32.72 -7.91 0.16
CA CYS A 123 -32.19 -9.25 0.00
C CYS A 123 -31.40 -9.62 1.26
N ARG A 124 -31.53 -10.88 1.66
CA ARG A 124 -30.85 -11.47 2.81
C ARG A 124 -29.96 -12.62 2.33
N LEU A 125 -28.84 -12.80 3.01
CA LEU A 125 -27.99 -13.97 2.79
C LEU A 125 -28.66 -15.23 3.35
N PRO A 126 -28.52 -16.39 2.67
CA PRO A 126 -28.87 -17.68 3.26
C PRO A 126 -28.08 -17.91 4.55
N LEU A 127 -28.72 -18.45 5.58
CA LEU A 127 -28.10 -18.68 6.90
C LEU A 127 -26.81 -19.53 6.80
N THR A 128 -26.77 -20.50 5.90
CA THR A 128 -25.60 -21.35 5.65
C THR A 128 -24.45 -20.58 5.01
N LEU A 129 -24.75 -19.64 4.11
CA LEU A 129 -23.75 -18.75 3.51
C LEU A 129 -23.22 -17.78 4.57
N GLU A 130 -24.07 -17.26 5.46
CA GLU A 130 -23.59 -16.42 6.55
C GLU A 130 -22.61 -17.15 7.48
N GLN A 131 -22.91 -18.40 7.83
CA GLN A 131 -21.98 -19.20 8.64
C GLN A 131 -20.64 -19.41 7.90
N GLN A 132 -20.70 -19.73 6.60
CA GLN A 132 -19.49 -19.89 5.80
C GLN A 132 -18.67 -18.59 5.72
N LEU A 133 -19.33 -17.43 5.65
CA LEU A 133 -18.68 -16.12 5.66
C LEU A 133 -18.11 -15.77 7.04
N ALA A 134 -18.81 -16.09 8.12
CA ALA A 134 -18.34 -15.89 9.50
C ALA A 134 -17.04 -16.65 9.78
N ASP A 135 -16.93 -17.87 9.23
CA ASP A 135 -15.75 -18.71 9.33
C ASP A 135 -14.61 -18.17 8.45
N MET A 136 -14.91 -17.77 7.20
CA MET A 136 -13.93 -17.21 6.26
C MET A 136 -13.36 -15.86 6.73
N LEU A 137 -14.18 -15.03 7.37
CA LEU A 137 -13.84 -13.70 7.90
C LEU A 137 -13.51 -13.77 9.41
N ALA A 138 -12.99 -14.89 9.90
CA ALA A 138 -12.64 -15.02 11.31
C ALA A 138 -11.33 -14.33 11.71
N TYR A 139 -10.41 -14.10 10.77
CA TYR A 139 -9.03 -13.68 11.07
C TYR A 139 -8.65 -12.41 10.28
N PRO A 140 -8.91 -11.21 10.80
CA PRO A 140 -8.70 -9.96 10.07
C PRO A 140 -7.23 -9.57 9.89
N GLU A 141 -6.28 -10.19 10.59
CA GLU A 141 -4.85 -9.83 10.56
C GLU A 141 -4.24 -9.87 9.15
N LYS A 142 -4.73 -10.80 8.31
CA LYS A 142 -4.23 -11.06 6.96
C LYS A 142 -5.32 -10.94 5.88
N TRP A 143 -6.35 -10.13 6.11
CA TRP A 143 -7.30 -9.78 5.04
C TRP A 143 -6.62 -9.00 3.90
N GLY A 144 -7.04 -9.28 2.68
CA GLY A 144 -6.61 -8.60 1.46
C GLY A 144 -7.75 -8.52 0.44
N ASN A 145 -7.39 -8.52 -0.85
CA ASN A 145 -8.34 -8.28 -1.95
C ASN A 145 -9.57 -9.21 -1.93
N PHE A 146 -9.37 -10.48 -1.57
CA PHE A 146 -10.47 -11.45 -1.52
C PHE A 146 -11.47 -11.12 -0.42
N GLU A 147 -10.99 -10.83 0.80
CA GLU A 147 -11.85 -10.49 1.92
C GLU A 147 -12.50 -9.10 1.71
N TYR A 148 -11.81 -8.15 1.07
CA TYR A 148 -12.39 -6.87 0.67
C TYR A 148 -13.52 -7.02 -0.35
N TYR A 149 -13.38 -7.97 -1.27
CA TYR A 149 -14.45 -8.37 -2.18
C TYR A 149 -15.64 -8.94 -1.41
N LEU A 150 -15.44 -9.84 -0.44
CA LEU A 150 -16.53 -10.37 0.39
C LEU A 150 -17.24 -9.25 1.17
N ILE A 151 -16.48 -8.36 1.83
CA ILE A 151 -17.04 -7.20 2.53
C ILE A 151 -17.92 -6.36 1.61
N THR A 152 -17.47 -6.12 0.38
CA THR A 152 -18.18 -5.23 -0.56
C THR A 152 -19.36 -5.91 -1.27
N SER A 153 -19.26 -7.22 -1.52
CA SER A 153 -20.23 -7.96 -2.32
C SER A 153 -21.38 -8.54 -1.51
N VAL A 154 -21.12 -9.10 -0.33
CA VAL A 154 -22.12 -9.86 0.43
C VAL A 154 -22.52 -9.23 1.75
N LEU A 155 -21.62 -8.54 2.45
CA LEU A 155 -21.98 -7.91 3.72
C LEU A 155 -23.05 -6.80 3.62
N PRO A 156 -23.31 -6.14 2.48
CA PRO A 156 -24.50 -5.29 2.35
C PRO A 156 -25.82 -6.03 2.60
N TYR A 157 -25.84 -7.36 2.53
CA TYR A 157 -27.01 -8.21 2.69
C TYR A 157 -26.95 -9.09 3.95
N ALA A 158 -25.89 -8.94 4.76
CA ALA A 158 -25.66 -9.73 5.95
C ALA A 158 -26.55 -9.30 7.13
N SER A 159 -26.72 -10.23 8.07
CA SER A 159 -27.37 -10.00 9.35
C SER A 159 -26.56 -9.05 10.25
N HIS A 160 -27.25 -8.54 11.27
CA HIS A 160 -26.62 -7.86 12.39
C HIS A 160 -25.47 -8.68 12.99
N GLU A 161 -25.69 -9.97 13.23
CA GLU A 161 -24.76 -10.84 13.93
C GLU A 161 -23.45 -11.01 13.15
N LEU A 162 -23.53 -11.28 11.84
CA LEU A 162 -22.33 -11.41 11.01
C LEU A 162 -21.55 -10.10 10.90
N THR A 163 -22.26 -8.98 10.71
CA THR A 163 -21.65 -7.67 10.57
C THR A 163 -20.99 -7.21 11.87
N SER A 164 -21.67 -7.39 13.00
CA SER A 164 -21.15 -7.09 14.34
C SER A 164 -19.93 -7.94 14.68
N LEU A 165 -19.96 -9.24 14.36
CA LEU A 165 -18.85 -10.14 14.59
C LEU A 165 -17.61 -9.73 13.79
N CYS A 166 -17.77 -9.39 12.51
CA CYS A 166 -16.68 -8.87 11.69
C CYS A 166 -16.13 -7.55 12.24
N TRP A 167 -17.01 -6.65 12.68
CA TRP A 167 -16.62 -5.35 13.24
C TRP A 167 -15.79 -5.52 14.51
N GLN A 168 -16.29 -6.30 15.47
CA GLN A 168 -15.63 -6.56 16.76
C GLN A 168 -14.24 -7.15 16.58
N ARG A 169 -14.08 -8.15 15.70
CA ARG A 169 -12.77 -8.76 15.42
C ARG A 169 -11.80 -7.76 14.79
N LEU A 170 -12.29 -6.95 13.87
CA LEU A 170 -11.47 -5.98 13.15
C LEU A 170 -10.98 -4.85 14.07
N THR A 171 -11.86 -4.32 14.94
CA THR A 171 -11.51 -3.25 15.88
C THR A 171 -10.73 -3.72 17.10
N ALA A 172 -10.73 -5.04 17.38
CA ALA A 172 -9.86 -5.65 18.39
C ALA A 172 -8.37 -5.70 17.99
N LEU A 173 -8.04 -5.48 16.72
CA LEU A 173 -6.65 -5.39 16.28
C LEU A 173 -5.95 -4.17 16.89
N THR A 174 -4.64 -4.28 17.10
CA THR A 174 -3.81 -3.22 17.70
C THR A 174 -2.56 -2.95 16.86
N GLY A 175 -1.95 -1.79 17.11
CA GLY A 175 -0.69 -1.38 16.47
C GLY A 175 -0.73 -1.40 14.94
N GLN A 176 0.41 -1.68 14.32
CA GLN A 176 0.56 -1.66 12.85
C GLN A 176 -0.42 -2.62 12.16
N THR A 177 -0.83 -3.72 12.80
CA THR A 177 -1.82 -4.66 12.26
C THR A 177 -3.14 -3.96 11.96
N LEU A 178 -3.63 -3.16 12.90
CA LEU A 178 -4.82 -2.33 12.70
C LEU A 178 -4.59 -1.30 11.58
N GLY A 179 -3.43 -0.66 11.57
CA GLY A 179 -3.02 0.28 10.52
C GLY A 179 -3.06 -0.32 9.10
N TYR A 180 -2.62 -1.57 8.94
CA TYR A 180 -2.69 -2.29 7.66
C TYR A 180 -4.13 -2.65 7.25
N ARG A 181 -5.08 -2.68 8.19
CA ARG A 181 -6.50 -2.96 7.93
C ARG A 181 -7.37 -1.72 7.75
N ARG A 182 -6.77 -0.56 7.55
CA ARG A 182 -7.46 0.71 7.24
C ARG A 182 -8.53 0.60 6.16
N GLU A 183 -8.28 -0.17 5.09
CA GLU A 183 -9.28 -0.34 4.03
C GLU A 183 -10.47 -1.21 4.45
N ALA A 184 -10.23 -2.24 5.27
CA ALA A 184 -11.31 -3.04 5.82
C ALA A 184 -12.18 -2.19 6.76
N LEU A 185 -11.57 -1.35 7.60
CA LEU A 185 -12.28 -0.53 8.58
C LEU A 185 -13.34 0.36 7.94
N TRP A 186 -12.95 1.18 6.96
CA TRP A 186 -13.93 2.09 6.35
C TRP A 186 -14.93 1.35 5.45
N ARG A 187 -14.51 0.30 4.74
CA ARG A 187 -15.43 -0.49 3.88
C ARG A 187 -16.49 -1.21 4.70
N LEU A 188 -16.08 -1.88 5.78
CA LEU A 188 -16.99 -2.56 6.68
C LEU A 188 -17.88 -1.56 7.42
N GLY A 189 -17.31 -0.43 7.87
CA GLY A 189 -18.06 0.64 8.52
C GLY A 189 -19.18 1.19 7.62
N LEU A 190 -18.87 1.58 6.38
CA LEU A 190 -19.90 2.04 5.42
C LEU A 190 -20.93 0.96 5.11
N THR A 191 -20.49 -0.30 4.97
CA THR A 191 -21.40 -1.42 4.67
C THR A 191 -22.37 -1.71 5.81
N ALA A 192 -21.88 -1.68 7.06
CA ALA A 192 -22.70 -1.87 8.25
C ALA A 192 -23.76 -0.78 8.39
N LEU A 193 -23.42 0.45 8.01
CA LEU A 193 -24.31 1.61 8.08
C LEU A 193 -25.44 1.61 7.03
N LEU A 194 -25.50 0.63 6.12
CA LEU A 194 -26.64 0.46 5.19
C LEU A 194 -27.93 0.04 5.93
N HIS A 195 -27.79 -0.72 7.03
CA HIS A 195 -28.92 -1.18 7.84
C HIS A 195 -29.26 -0.17 8.92
N ASP A 196 -30.55 -0.05 9.26
CA ASP A 196 -31.03 0.75 10.38
C ASP A 196 -30.76 0.04 11.72
N ASP A 197 -29.48 -0.10 12.03
CA ASP A 197 -28.95 -0.73 13.24
C ASP A 197 -28.30 0.33 14.12
N THR A 198 -29.14 0.98 14.93
CA THR A 198 -28.71 2.11 15.77
C THR A 198 -27.62 1.71 16.79
N PRO A 199 -27.69 0.57 17.50
CA PRO A 199 -26.62 0.13 18.40
C PRO A 199 -25.27 -0.05 17.68
N LEU A 200 -25.24 -0.76 16.55
CA LEU A 200 -24.00 -0.98 15.82
C LEU A 200 -23.46 0.33 15.24
N ALA A 201 -24.33 1.21 14.72
CA ALA A 201 -23.93 2.53 14.23
C ALA A 201 -23.27 3.38 15.33
N ALA A 202 -23.80 3.36 16.56
CA ALA A 202 -23.20 4.06 17.70
C ALA A 202 -21.82 3.48 18.08
N GLN A 203 -21.67 2.16 18.03
CA GLN A 203 -20.39 1.49 18.26
C GLN A 203 -19.35 1.87 17.19
N ILE A 204 -19.72 1.78 15.90
CA ILE A 204 -18.86 2.18 14.78
C ILE A 204 -18.40 3.64 14.92
N ALA A 205 -19.32 4.54 15.23
CA ALA A 205 -19.04 5.95 15.45
C ALA A 205 -18.02 6.18 16.59
N THR A 206 -18.10 5.38 17.65
CA THR A 206 -17.21 5.46 18.81
C THR A 206 -15.83 4.92 18.47
N ASP A 207 -15.78 3.70 17.91
CA ASP A 207 -14.53 3.02 17.56
C ASP A 207 -13.74 3.81 16.51
N MET A 208 -14.38 4.24 15.42
CA MET A 208 -13.70 4.99 14.35
C MET A 208 -13.18 6.36 14.83
N ALA A 209 -13.92 7.02 15.73
CA ALA A 209 -13.47 8.29 16.32
C ALA A 209 -12.28 8.11 17.27
N ALA A 210 -12.16 6.96 17.94
CA ALA A 210 -11.01 6.62 18.76
C ALA A 210 -9.80 6.18 17.90
N ILE A 211 -10.03 5.27 16.95
CA ILE A 211 -8.99 4.70 16.07
C ILE A 211 -8.32 5.78 15.23
N SER A 212 -9.10 6.69 14.63
CA SER A 212 -8.56 7.77 13.78
C SER A 212 -7.57 8.70 14.49
N LYS A 213 -7.59 8.75 15.82
CA LYS A 213 -6.76 9.64 16.64
C LYS A 213 -5.48 8.98 17.16
N ILE A 214 -5.28 7.68 16.95
CA ILE A 214 -4.12 6.95 17.48
C ILE A 214 -2.84 7.50 16.81
N PRO A 215 -1.94 8.20 17.54
CA PRO A 215 -0.80 8.88 16.93
C PRO A 215 0.10 7.96 16.11
N GLY A 216 0.44 6.79 16.66
CA GLY A 216 1.27 5.78 15.98
C GLY A 216 0.66 5.17 14.71
N LEU A 217 -0.60 5.47 14.38
CA LEU A 217 -1.28 4.95 13.19
C LEU A 217 -1.66 6.03 12.17
N GLN A 218 -1.39 7.31 12.45
CA GLN A 218 -1.78 8.42 11.56
C GLN A 218 -1.23 8.24 10.15
N LEU A 219 0.07 7.92 10.01
CA LEU A 219 0.70 7.65 8.71
C LEU A 219 0.05 6.51 7.93
N HIS A 220 -0.53 5.53 8.62
CA HIS A 220 -1.30 4.49 7.94
C HIS A 220 -2.64 5.05 7.45
N PHE A 221 -3.30 5.92 8.20
CA PHE A 221 -4.66 6.38 7.93
C PHE A 221 -4.75 7.61 7.03
N ASN A 222 -3.67 8.37 6.83
CA ASN A 222 -3.67 9.59 6.01
C ASN A 222 -4.40 9.41 4.68
N ASN A 223 -4.08 8.37 3.92
CA ASN A 223 -4.67 8.13 2.60
C ASN A 223 -6.16 7.69 2.61
N VAL A 224 -6.73 7.39 3.78
CA VAL A 224 -8.14 7.00 3.95
C VAL A 224 -8.90 7.83 5.00
N MET A 225 -8.30 8.90 5.52
CA MET A 225 -8.88 9.69 6.60
C MET A 225 -10.25 10.29 6.25
N PRO A 226 -10.49 10.82 5.02
CA PRO A 226 -11.81 11.30 4.64
C PRO A 226 -12.90 10.23 4.72
N GLN A 227 -12.58 8.98 4.39
CA GLN A 227 -13.49 7.84 4.53
C GLN A 227 -13.79 7.57 6.00
N PHE A 228 -12.79 7.67 6.89
CA PHE A 228 -12.99 7.51 8.34
C PHE A 228 -13.89 8.61 8.90
N LEU A 229 -13.63 9.87 8.52
CA LEU A 229 -14.45 11.02 8.91
C LEU A 229 -15.89 10.87 8.39
N ALA A 230 -16.06 10.41 7.15
CA ALA A 230 -17.37 10.15 6.57
C ALA A 230 -18.12 9.04 7.31
N VAL A 231 -17.48 7.90 7.62
CA VAL A 231 -18.09 6.83 8.42
C VAL A 231 -18.60 7.37 9.76
N VAL A 232 -17.79 8.14 10.48
CA VAL A 232 -18.18 8.74 11.77
C VAL A 232 -19.36 9.71 11.61
N ALA A 233 -19.34 10.55 10.58
CA ALA A 233 -20.40 11.51 10.33
C ALA A 233 -21.71 10.83 9.90
N ILE A 234 -21.68 9.86 8.99
CA ILE A 234 -22.86 9.07 8.58
C ILE A 234 -23.45 8.34 9.78
N ALA A 235 -22.62 7.66 10.56
CA ALA A 235 -23.06 6.94 11.75
C ALA A 235 -23.77 7.85 12.77
N LYS A 236 -23.33 9.13 12.87
CA LYS A 236 -23.88 10.15 13.76
C LYS A 236 -24.94 11.06 13.11
N HIS A 237 -25.39 10.78 11.88
CA HIS A 237 -26.32 11.64 11.13
C HIS A 237 -25.86 13.10 11.00
N LYS A 238 -24.57 13.29 10.74
CA LYS A 238 -23.97 14.63 10.56
C LYS A 238 -23.82 14.96 9.08
N ASP A 239 -23.90 16.25 8.79
CA ASP A 239 -23.65 16.80 7.45
C ASP A 239 -22.21 16.51 6.98
N LEU A 240 -22.09 16.11 5.71
CA LEU A 240 -20.82 15.84 5.03
C LEU A 240 -20.40 16.98 4.08
N THR A 241 -21.21 18.03 3.92
CA THR A 241 -21.03 19.02 2.86
C THR A 241 -19.64 19.65 2.83
N SER A 242 -19.07 20.00 3.98
CA SER A 242 -17.71 20.56 4.07
C SER A 242 -16.65 19.56 3.60
N LEU A 243 -16.71 18.31 4.07
CA LEU A 243 -15.81 17.23 3.68
C LEU A 243 -15.87 16.98 2.16
N LEU A 244 -17.09 16.86 1.61
CA LEU A 244 -17.30 16.62 0.18
C LEU A 244 -16.82 17.78 -0.67
N THR A 245 -16.98 19.02 -0.19
CA THR A 245 -16.53 20.21 -0.90
C THR A 245 -15.01 20.29 -0.94
N ALA A 246 -14.33 20.03 0.19
CA ALA A 246 -12.87 19.98 0.25
C ALA A 246 -12.30 18.92 -0.70
N LEU A 247 -12.88 17.71 -0.71
CA LEU A 247 -12.47 16.66 -1.66
C LEU A 247 -12.57 17.11 -3.12
N ARG A 248 -13.66 17.77 -3.52
CA ARG A 248 -13.83 18.28 -4.89
C ARG A 248 -12.82 19.37 -5.24
N ARG A 249 -12.53 20.29 -4.31
CA ARG A 249 -11.53 21.35 -4.55
C ARG A 249 -10.12 20.80 -4.74
N LEU A 250 -9.80 19.68 -4.10
CA LEU A 250 -8.55 18.95 -4.31
C LEU A 250 -8.57 18.03 -5.54
N GLY A 251 -9.64 17.98 -6.32
CA GLY A 251 -9.76 17.10 -7.50
C GLY A 251 -10.12 15.64 -7.19
N ALA A 252 -10.49 15.30 -5.96
CA ALA A 252 -10.92 13.96 -5.55
C ALA A 252 -12.44 13.74 -5.78
N ASP A 253 -12.95 14.15 -6.94
CA ASP A 253 -14.39 14.17 -7.26
C ASP A 253 -15.06 12.79 -7.17
N GLN A 254 -14.37 11.75 -7.62
CA GLN A 254 -14.89 10.37 -7.61
C GLN A 254 -15.11 9.88 -6.18
N LEU A 255 -14.17 10.17 -5.27
CA LEU A 255 -14.32 9.83 -3.86
C LEU A 255 -15.43 10.64 -3.21
N ALA A 256 -15.53 11.95 -3.49
CA ALA A 256 -16.62 12.78 -2.99
C ALA A 256 -17.99 12.24 -3.44
N ALA A 257 -18.14 11.88 -4.72
CA ALA A 257 -19.36 11.29 -5.25
C ALA A 257 -19.68 9.94 -4.59
N PHE A 258 -18.67 9.10 -4.36
CA PHE A 258 -18.84 7.83 -3.66
C PHE A 258 -19.34 8.01 -2.23
N LEU A 259 -18.71 8.89 -1.45
CA LEU A 259 -19.10 9.15 -0.06
C LEU A 259 -20.49 9.81 0.04
N ALA A 260 -20.84 10.68 -0.91
CA ALA A 260 -22.19 11.24 -1.00
C ALA A 260 -23.26 10.17 -1.23
N ARG A 261 -23.02 9.22 -2.15
CA ARG A 261 -23.92 8.07 -2.38
C ARG A 261 -24.03 7.18 -1.13
N ALA A 262 -22.90 6.86 -0.49
CA ALA A 262 -22.90 6.05 0.73
C ALA A 262 -23.74 6.69 1.85
N ALA A 263 -23.71 8.02 1.99
CA ALA A 263 -24.53 8.73 2.95
C ALA A 263 -26.04 8.69 2.61
N GLN A 264 -26.39 8.71 1.32
CA GLN A 264 -27.79 8.58 0.87
C GLN A 264 -28.33 7.16 1.05
N GLU A 265 -27.48 6.15 0.90
CA GLU A 265 -27.83 4.73 1.04
C GLU A 265 -27.86 4.26 2.51
N ALA A 266 -27.29 5.05 3.43
CA ALA A 266 -27.20 4.70 4.85
C ALA A 266 -28.58 4.56 5.50
N ARG A 267 -28.74 3.53 6.33
CA ARG A 267 -29.96 3.18 7.08
C ARG A 267 -31.22 3.05 6.23
N THR A 268 -31.07 2.77 4.94
CA THR A 268 -32.21 2.57 4.03
C THR A 268 -32.81 1.16 4.16
N LYS A 269 -32.10 0.23 4.82
CA LYS A 269 -32.52 -1.17 4.97
C LYS A 269 -32.96 -1.48 6.39
N PRO A 270 -34.02 -2.29 6.57
CA PRO A 270 -34.32 -2.83 7.89
C PRO A 270 -33.18 -3.74 8.36
N CYS A 271 -32.83 -3.62 9.64
CA CYS A 271 -31.96 -4.60 10.28
C CYS A 271 -32.66 -5.97 10.34
N TRP A 272 -31.90 -7.05 10.14
CA TRP A 272 -32.40 -8.41 10.27
C TRP A 272 -31.39 -9.29 11.02
N HIS A 273 -31.89 -10.36 11.61
CA HIS A 273 -31.14 -11.17 12.57
C HIS A 273 -31.00 -12.64 12.13
N ASN A 274 -29.80 -13.17 12.29
CA ASN A 274 -29.47 -14.59 12.18
C ASN A 274 -29.03 -15.12 13.56
N GLN A 275 -30.01 -15.47 14.40
CA GLN A 275 -29.77 -15.92 15.77
C GLN A 275 -29.06 -17.29 15.86
N VAL A 276 -28.92 -18.02 14.75
CA VAL A 276 -28.25 -19.33 14.73
C VAL A 276 -26.78 -19.24 14.29
N LEU A 277 -26.30 -18.04 13.95
CA LEU A 277 -24.90 -17.81 13.61
C LEU A 277 -24.00 -18.15 14.81
N LYS A 278 -22.93 -18.91 14.56
CA LYS A 278 -21.95 -19.31 15.57
C LYS A 278 -20.59 -18.70 15.27
N ASP A 279 -19.93 -18.21 16.32
CA ASP A 279 -18.54 -17.83 16.26
C ASP A 279 -17.64 -19.09 16.37
N HIS A 280 -16.99 -19.47 15.27
CA HIS A 280 -16.00 -20.56 15.23
C HIS A 280 -14.55 -20.05 15.20
N HIS A 281 -14.28 -18.82 15.64
CA HIS A 281 -12.91 -18.33 15.76
C HIS A 281 -12.08 -19.20 16.70
N ASP A 282 -10.95 -19.70 16.22
CA ASP A 282 -9.97 -20.47 16.99
C ASP A 282 -8.69 -19.63 17.14
N PRO A 283 -8.38 -19.12 18.35
CA PRO A 283 -7.16 -18.36 18.61
C PRO A 283 -5.86 -19.09 18.21
N LYS A 284 -5.87 -20.43 18.13
CA LYS A 284 -4.68 -21.22 17.70
C LYS A 284 -4.37 -21.06 16.22
N LEU A 285 -5.36 -20.66 15.42
CA LEU A 285 -5.18 -20.37 14.00
C LEU A 285 -4.75 -18.94 13.74
N ALA A 286 -4.77 -18.04 14.73
CA ALA A 286 -4.29 -16.67 14.57
C ALA A 286 -2.82 -16.64 14.10
N ILE A 287 -2.52 -15.63 13.29
CA ILE A 287 -1.20 -15.44 12.67
C ILE A 287 -0.64 -14.11 13.14
N ALA A 288 0.57 -14.16 13.71
CA ALA A 288 1.26 -12.96 14.13
C ALA A 288 1.46 -12.01 12.93
N PRO A 289 1.35 -10.69 13.14
CA PRO A 289 1.42 -9.71 12.05
C PRO A 289 2.72 -9.82 11.24
N ASP A 290 3.84 -10.04 11.91
CA ASP A 290 5.20 -10.12 11.36
C ASP A 290 5.62 -11.53 10.92
N ALA A 291 4.73 -12.52 11.05
CA ALA A 291 5.00 -13.89 10.62
C ALA A 291 5.37 -13.94 9.14
N LYS A 292 6.49 -14.62 8.83
CA LYS A 292 6.95 -14.86 7.44
C LYS A 292 5.83 -15.48 6.64
N LEU A 293 5.43 -14.82 5.54
CA LEU A 293 4.28 -15.25 4.76
C LEU A 293 4.56 -16.55 4.02
N MET A 294 5.73 -16.66 3.38
CA MET A 294 6.10 -17.84 2.59
C MET A 294 6.60 -19.02 3.45
N PHE A 295 6.47 -18.93 4.77
CA PHE A 295 6.84 -20.01 5.67
C PHE A 295 5.73 -21.06 5.76
N GLY A 296 6.10 -22.34 5.65
CA GLY A 296 5.15 -23.45 5.60
C GLY A 296 4.12 -23.46 6.73
N PRO A 297 4.52 -23.35 8.01
CA PRO A 297 3.58 -23.22 9.13
C PRO A 297 2.61 -22.04 9.03
N THR A 298 3.03 -20.89 8.47
CA THR A 298 2.16 -19.74 8.24
C THR A 298 1.13 -20.07 7.15
N LEU A 299 1.58 -20.60 6.01
CA LEU A 299 0.70 -21.00 4.90
C LEU A 299 -0.25 -22.14 5.30
N GLY A 300 0.18 -23.07 6.16
CA GLY A 300 -0.67 -24.12 6.70
C GLY A 300 -1.77 -23.58 7.61
N ARG A 301 -1.51 -22.51 8.39
CA ARG A 301 -2.57 -21.81 9.14
C ARG A 301 -3.50 -21.06 8.21
N LEU A 302 -2.99 -20.30 7.23
CA LEU A 302 -3.82 -19.59 6.23
C LEU A 302 -4.73 -20.55 5.47
N ARG A 303 -4.25 -21.74 5.12
CA ARG A 303 -5.06 -22.80 4.50
C ARG A 303 -6.24 -23.20 5.40
N LYS A 304 -5.97 -23.43 6.69
CA LYS A 304 -7.01 -23.81 7.67
C LYS A 304 -7.99 -22.67 7.92
N GLN A 305 -7.51 -21.43 8.03
CA GLN A 305 -8.35 -20.23 8.15
C GLN A 305 -9.33 -20.10 6.96
N ARG A 306 -8.92 -20.55 5.77
CA ARG A 306 -9.76 -20.58 4.55
C ARG A 306 -10.63 -21.83 4.42
N GLY A 307 -10.67 -22.69 5.43
CA GLY A 307 -11.46 -23.94 5.42
C GLY A 307 -10.99 -24.96 4.38
N LEU A 308 -9.75 -24.87 3.91
CA LEU A 308 -9.23 -25.73 2.84
C LEU A 308 -8.55 -26.97 3.41
N THR A 309 -8.71 -28.10 2.73
CA THR A 309 -7.96 -29.34 3.00
C THR A 309 -6.59 -29.30 2.31
N VAL A 310 -5.69 -30.23 2.67
CA VAL A 310 -4.41 -30.39 1.97
C VAL A 310 -4.62 -30.71 0.50
N SER A 311 -5.60 -31.56 0.17
CA SER A 311 -5.93 -31.94 -1.20
C SER A 311 -6.39 -30.77 -2.07
N ASP A 312 -7.03 -29.76 -1.49
CA ASP A 312 -7.54 -28.60 -2.24
C ASP A 312 -6.43 -27.74 -2.82
N VAL A 313 -5.24 -27.76 -2.20
CA VAL A 313 -4.14 -26.82 -2.51
C VAL A 313 -2.93 -27.47 -3.20
N LEU A 314 -2.98 -28.76 -3.53
CA LEU A 314 -1.85 -29.46 -4.14
C LEU A 314 -1.58 -29.00 -5.57
N GLY A 315 -0.38 -28.47 -5.84
CA GLY A 315 0.15 -28.35 -7.20
C GLY A 315 0.83 -29.64 -7.66
N ASP A 316 1.99 -29.52 -8.29
CA ASP A 316 2.76 -30.65 -8.84
C ASP A 316 3.55 -31.44 -7.77
N TRP A 317 3.11 -31.38 -6.50
CA TRP A 317 3.75 -32.05 -5.36
C TRP A 317 2.75 -32.91 -4.58
N SER A 318 3.27 -33.87 -3.81
CA SER A 318 2.44 -34.81 -3.08
C SER A 318 1.82 -34.22 -1.81
N ALA A 319 0.71 -34.81 -1.35
CA ALA A 319 0.10 -34.46 -0.06
C ALA A 319 1.06 -34.60 1.13
N SER A 320 1.96 -35.58 1.07
CA SER A 320 3.01 -35.77 2.09
C SER A 320 4.01 -34.62 2.07
N ALA A 321 4.42 -34.14 0.88
CA ALA A 321 5.28 -32.97 0.75
C ALA A 321 4.60 -31.70 1.28
N GLN A 322 3.32 -31.47 0.95
CA GLN A 322 2.53 -30.35 1.49
C GLN A 322 2.46 -30.40 3.02
N SER A 323 2.09 -31.56 3.58
CA SER A 323 2.01 -31.73 5.03
C SER A 323 3.36 -31.48 5.71
N ARG A 324 4.45 -32.08 5.21
CA ARG A 324 5.79 -31.84 5.77
C ARG A 324 6.19 -30.37 5.68
N PHE A 325 5.86 -29.69 4.59
CA PHE A 325 6.14 -28.26 4.42
C PHE A 325 5.38 -27.42 5.46
N GLU A 326 4.09 -27.65 5.63
CA GLU A 326 3.25 -26.97 6.62
C GLU A 326 3.69 -27.21 8.07
N HIS A 327 4.39 -28.31 8.34
CA HIS A 327 4.99 -28.59 9.65
C HIS A 327 6.46 -28.12 9.76
N GLY A 328 6.98 -27.38 8.78
CA GLY A 328 8.36 -26.89 8.76
C GLY A 328 9.42 -27.98 8.59
N LYS A 329 9.04 -29.20 8.20
CA LYS A 329 9.92 -30.37 8.05
C LYS A 329 10.59 -30.47 6.67
N THR A 330 10.20 -29.63 5.72
CA THR A 330 10.80 -29.49 4.39
C THR A 330 10.51 -28.09 3.85
N GLN A 331 11.11 -27.73 2.72
CA GLN A 331 10.79 -26.52 1.97
C GLN A 331 10.14 -26.90 0.65
N LEU A 332 9.15 -26.12 0.21
CA LEU A 332 8.73 -26.09 -1.19
C LEU A 332 9.67 -25.16 -1.98
N GLY A 333 9.78 -25.40 -3.28
CA GLY A 333 10.41 -24.44 -4.17
C GLY A 333 9.61 -23.14 -4.27
N PHE A 334 10.24 -22.07 -4.72
CA PHE A 334 9.64 -20.75 -4.80
C PHE A 334 8.44 -20.73 -5.74
N ARG A 335 8.56 -21.33 -6.94
CA ARG A 335 7.44 -21.47 -7.88
C ARG A 335 6.29 -22.24 -7.24
N SER A 336 6.60 -23.35 -6.59
CA SER A 336 5.59 -24.17 -5.89
C SER A 336 4.88 -23.39 -4.78
N THR A 337 5.62 -22.56 -4.05
CA THR A 337 5.06 -21.70 -3.00
C THR A 337 4.15 -20.61 -3.56
N ILE A 338 4.51 -20.00 -4.69
CA ILE A 338 3.64 -19.03 -5.39
C ILE A 338 2.35 -19.71 -5.87
N VAL A 339 2.43 -20.91 -6.46
CA VAL A 339 1.25 -21.68 -6.86
C VAL A 339 0.36 -22.00 -5.65
N LEU A 340 0.94 -22.39 -4.52
CA LEU A 340 0.22 -22.63 -3.28
C LEU A 340 -0.51 -21.35 -2.80
N MET A 341 0.17 -20.20 -2.80
CA MET A 341 -0.44 -18.90 -2.45
C MET A 341 -1.58 -18.52 -3.40
N GLN A 342 -1.42 -18.73 -4.72
CA GLN A 342 -2.46 -18.48 -5.73
C GLN A 342 -3.69 -19.37 -5.52
N ARG A 343 -3.48 -20.67 -5.23
CA ARG A 343 -4.56 -21.60 -4.89
C ARG A 343 -5.36 -21.16 -3.68
N MET A 344 -4.67 -20.58 -2.70
CA MET A 344 -5.29 -20.03 -1.51
C MET A 344 -5.78 -18.59 -1.69
N ILE A 345 -5.56 -17.92 -2.83
CA ILE A 345 -5.91 -16.50 -3.04
C ILE A 345 -5.23 -15.56 -2.02
N ILE A 346 -3.95 -15.83 -1.72
CA ILE A 346 -3.14 -15.00 -0.84
C ILE A 346 -2.28 -14.07 -1.70
N PRO A 347 -2.49 -12.74 -1.64
CA PRO A 347 -1.71 -11.82 -2.45
C PRO A 347 -0.28 -11.66 -1.91
N THR A 348 0.70 -11.56 -2.81
CA THR A 348 2.11 -11.35 -2.45
C THR A 348 2.35 -10.01 -1.75
N SER A 349 1.45 -9.02 -1.92
CA SER A 349 1.52 -7.75 -1.18
C SER A 349 1.49 -7.93 0.34
N GLN A 350 0.96 -9.04 0.86
CA GLN A 350 1.02 -9.33 2.30
C GLN A 350 2.46 -9.54 2.82
N MET A 351 3.41 -9.87 1.95
CA MET A 351 4.83 -9.98 2.31
C MET A 351 5.38 -8.66 2.83
N GLN A 352 4.82 -7.52 2.41
CA GLN A 352 5.24 -6.19 2.87
C GLN A 352 5.08 -5.98 4.38
N THR A 353 4.15 -6.72 4.99
CA THR A 353 3.84 -6.67 6.42
C THR A 353 4.54 -7.78 7.21
N ALA A 354 5.27 -8.65 6.51
CA ALA A 354 5.90 -9.83 7.08
C ALA A 354 7.42 -9.70 7.10
N THR A 355 8.09 -10.61 7.81
CA THR A 355 9.57 -10.66 7.93
C THR A 355 10.26 -11.41 6.78
N ASP A 356 9.65 -11.43 5.59
CA ASP A 356 10.21 -12.05 4.39
C ASP A 356 11.43 -11.25 3.88
N GLU A 357 12.46 -11.94 3.38
CA GLU A 357 13.72 -11.33 2.92
C GLU A 357 13.52 -10.32 1.77
N THR A 358 12.49 -10.49 0.96
CA THR A 358 12.11 -9.58 -0.14
C THR A 358 11.62 -8.22 0.35
N SER A 359 11.28 -8.11 1.63
CA SER A 359 10.81 -6.87 2.26
C SER A 359 11.88 -6.28 3.19
N THR A 360 13.15 -6.69 3.02
CA THR A 360 14.28 -6.31 3.89
C THR A 360 14.40 -4.80 4.06
N PHE A 361 14.40 -3.99 2.99
CA PHE A 361 14.47 -2.53 3.14
C PHE A 361 13.31 -1.99 3.96
N ARG A 362 12.06 -2.34 3.58
CA ARG A 362 10.86 -1.90 4.30
C ARG A 362 10.87 -2.31 5.77
N ARG A 363 11.39 -3.51 6.09
CA ARG A 363 11.59 -3.97 7.47
C ARG A 363 12.58 -3.07 8.23
N TYR A 364 13.73 -2.75 7.64
CA TYR A 364 14.70 -1.84 8.27
C TYR A 364 14.16 -0.42 8.40
N ARG A 365 13.41 0.07 7.40
CA ARG A 365 12.67 1.33 7.46
C ARG A 365 11.70 1.34 8.64
N LEU A 366 10.86 0.32 8.79
CA LEU A 366 9.91 0.22 9.91
C LEU A 366 10.63 0.09 11.26
N LYS A 367 11.73 -0.67 11.33
CA LYS A 367 12.57 -0.78 12.55
C LYS A 367 13.13 0.58 12.96
N ILE A 368 13.68 1.35 12.02
CA ILE A 368 14.18 2.71 12.30
C ILE A 368 13.04 3.64 12.71
N PHE A 369 11.92 3.63 11.96
CA PHE A 369 10.77 4.46 12.26
C PHE A 369 10.25 4.21 13.68
N ASP A 370 10.01 2.95 14.05
CA ASP A 370 9.54 2.58 15.40
C ASP A 370 10.54 2.95 16.50
N MET A 371 11.83 2.70 16.28
CA MET A 371 12.89 3.11 17.21
C MET A 371 12.94 4.63 17.39
N ALA A 372 12.77 5.39 16.32
CA ALA A 372 12.85 6.85 16.32
C ALA A 372 11.57 7.50 16.90
N SER A 373 10.38 7.02 16.53
CA SER A 373 9.12 7.55 17.06
C SER A 373 8.98 7.37 18.57
N ASN A 374 9.61 6.34 19.14
CA ASN A 374 9.59 6.05 20.57
C ASN A 374 10.90 6.43 21.29
N ILE A 375 11.72 7.31 20.70
CA ILE A 375 13.08 7.59 21.18
C ILE A 375 13.12 8.15 22.61
N LYS A 376 12.12 8.97 22.98
CA LYS A 376 12.00 9.57 24.32
C LYS A 376 11.71 8.52 25.40
N GLU A 377 10.93 7.50 25.06
CA GLU A 377 10.50 6.44 25.99
C GLU A 377 11.53 5.30 26.08
N THR A 378 12.21 5.02 24.97
CA THR A 378 13.13 3.87 24.86
C THR A 378 14.61 4.23 25.00
N HIS A 379 14.92 5.51 25.26
CA HIS A 379 16.27 6.04 25.47
C HIS A 379 17.28 5.58 24.40
N ARG A 380 16.87 5.55 23.12
CA ARG A 380 17.76 5.12 22.02
C ARG A 380 18.90 6.10 21.81
N THR A 381 20.06 5.55 21.43
CA THR A 381 21.30 6.28 21.19
C THR A 381 21.63 6.37 19.71
N ARG A 382 22.56 7.26 19.35
CA ARG A 382 23.11 7.36 17.98
C ARG A 382 23.72 6.03 17.54
N GLU A 383 24.43 5.32 18.44
CA GLU A 383 25.05 4.02 18.11
C GLU A 383 24.03 2.92 17.80
N ASP A 384 22.82 2.98 18.38
CA ASP A 384 21.77 2.00 18.08
C ASP A 384 21.32 2.11 16.62
N PHE A 385 21.16 3.32 16.09
CA PHE A 385 20.82 3.54 14.69
C PHE A 385 21.96 3.16 13.74
N GLU A 386 23.21 3.52 14.10
CA GLU A 386 24.38 3.09 13.32
C GLU A 386 24.50 1.56 13.26
N ARG A 387 24.16 0.85 14.34
CA ARG A 387 24.15 -0.62 14.34
C ARG A 387 23.14 -1.16 13.33
N VAL A 388 21.95 -0.58 13.25
CA VAL A 388 20.92 -0.96 12.28
C VAL A 388 21.37 -0.68 10.84
N LEU A 389 22.01 0.46 10.59
CA LEU A 389 22.57 0.78 9.27
C LEU A 389 23.72 -0.17 8.89
N LYS A 390 24.63 -0.48 9.83
CA LYS A 390 25.69 -1.47 9.64
C LYS A 390 25.12 -2.85 9.34
N GLU A 391 24.12 -3.31 10.09
CA GLU A 391 23.41 -4.57 9.81
C GLU A 391 22.86 -4.58 8.38
N PHE A 392 22.20 -3.51 7.95
CA PHE A 392 21.66 -3.39 6.61
C PHE A 392 22.77 -3.38 5.54
N HIS A 393 23.88 -2.68 5.76
CA HIS A 393 25.01 -2.62 4.84
C HIS A 393 25.63 -4.01 4.59
N HIS A 394 25.75 -4.84 5.63
CA HIS A 394 26.23 -6.21 5.50
C HIS A 394 25.32 -7.09 4.62
N THR A 395 24.05 -6.71 4.45
CA THR A 395 23.12 -7.42 3.57
C THR A 395 23.20 -6.95 2.11
N THR A 396 23.80 -5.80 1.81
CA THR A 396 23.76 -5.12 0.49
C THR A 396 25.10 -4.93 -0.25
N PRO A 397 26.17 -5.72 -0.03
CA PRO A 397 27.53 -5.32 -0.45
C PRO A 397 27.75 -5.13 -1.96
N ASN A 398 26.88 -5.71 -2.80
CA ASN A 398 27.08 -5.78 -4.25
C ASN A 398 25.97 -5.10 -5.07
N LEU A 399 25.19 -4.21 -4.46
CA LEU A 399 24.20 -3.40 -5.18
C LEU A 399 24.90 -2.34 -6.06
N PRO A 400 24.30 -1.91 -7.19
CA PRO A 400 24.76 -0.74 -7.93
C PRO A 400 24.97 0.47 -6.99
N LYS A 401 26.04 1.24 -7.20
CA LYS A 401 26.44 2.32 -6.28
C LYS A 401 25.28 3.28 -5.97
N GLY A 402 24.61 3.81 -7.00
CA GLY A 402 23.47 4.72 -6.82
C GLY A 402 22.33 4.11 -6.01
N LEU A 403 21.96 2.86 -6.31
CA LEU A 403 20.91 2.14 -5.57
C LEU A 403 21.29 1.92 -4.10
N ARG A 404 22.54 1.55 -3.82
CA ARG A 404 23.05 1.38 -2.44
C ARG A 404 22.98 2.69 -1.66
N VAL A 405 23.43 3.80 -2.26
CA VAL A 405 23.37 5.14 -1.65
C VAL A 405 21.93 5.52 -1.33
N MET A 406 20.98 5.27 -2.22
CA MET A 406 19.57 5.56 -1.97
C MET A 406 18.98 4.70 -0.85
N TYR A 407 19.34 3.42 -0.75
CA TYR A 407 18.86 2.57 0.33
C TYR A 407 19.33 3.07 1.71
N GLU A 408 20.62 3.34 1.86
CA GLU A 408 21.19 3.88 3.10
C GLU A 408 20.61 5.25 3.42
N GLY A 409 20.55 6.09 2.40
CA GLY A 409 19.94 7.40 2.47
C GLY A 409 18.48 7.41 2.88
N GLY A 410 17.69 6.48 2.37
CA GLY A 410 16.28 6.36 2.71
C GLY A 410 16.07 5.94 4.17
N LEU A 411 16.94 5.09 4.71
CA LEU A 411 16.93 4.74 6.13
C LEU A 411 17.28 5.94 7.02
N ILE A 412 18.23 6.77 6.59
CA ILE A 412 18.61 8.01 7.28
C ILE A 412 17.46 9.03 7.23
N THR A 413 16.82 9.23 6.08
CA THR A 413 15.65 10.12 5.95
C THR A 413 14.52 9.69 6.88
N VAL A 414 14.27 8.39 7.02
CA VAL A 414 13.24 7.87 7.94
C VAL A 414 13.55 8.20 9.38
N LEU A 415 14.83 8.10 9.81
CA LEU A 415 15.25 8.53 11.14
C LEU A 415 14.96 10.02 11.35
N HIS A 416 15.37 10.86 10.39
CA HIS A 416 15.18 12.31 10.48
C HIS A 416 13.69 12.70 10.56
N TRP A 417 12.83 12.05 9.76
CA TRP A 417 11.39 12.30 9.77
C TRP A 417 10.69 11.82 11.05
N ALA A 418 11.09 10.66 11.57
CA ALA A 418 10.44 10.06 12.73
C ALA A 418 10.86 10.69 14.07
N ALA A 419 12.07 11.26 14.15
CA ALA A 419 12.56 11.98 15.31
C ALA A 419 13.28 13.28 14.93
N PRO A 420 12.53 14.31 14.48
CA PRO A 420 13.10 15.62 14.17
C PRO A 420 13.85 16.18 15.39
N GLY A 421 15.10 16.62 15.19
CA GLY A 421 15.95 17.17 16.25
C GLY A 421 16.60 16.13 17.19
N PHE A 422 16.51 14.83 16.90
CA PHE A 422 17.25 13.82 17.66
C PHE A 422 18.77 14.02 17.59
N LEU A 423 19.28 14.33 16.40
CA LEU A 423 20.67 14.73 16.17
C LEU A 423 20.66 16.13 15.55
N PRO A 424 21.73 16.93 15.74
CA PRO A 424 21.86 18.20 15.03
C PRO A 424 21.91 17.97 13.51
N ASP A 425 21.40 18.90 12.72
CA ASP A 425 21.40 18.82 11.25
C ASP A 425 22.83 18.70 10.66
N SER A 426 23.84 19.11 11.42
CA SER A 426 25.26 18.98 11.09
C SER A 426 25.88 17.63 11.44
N ASP A 427 25.13 16.70 12.06
CA ASP A 427 25.65 15.36 12.35
C ASP A 427 26.02 14.65 11.06
N ALA A 428 27.19 13.99 11.05
CA ALA A 428 27.68 13.25 9.88
C ALA A 428 26.69 12.17 9.40
N LEU A 429 25.82 11.66 10.27
CA LEU A 429 24.78 10.69 9.90
C LEU A 429 23.76 11.29 8.94
N TYR A 430 23.52 12.60 8.99
CA TYR A 430 22.58 13.33 8.14
C TYR A 430 23.23 13.98 6.93
N ALA A 431 24.53 13.73 6.71
CA ALA A 431 25.24 14.26 5.56
C ALA A 431 24.53 13.92 4.24
N SER A 432 24.43 14.91 3.36
CA SER A 432 24.02 14.72 1.98
C SER A 432 25.02 13.79 1.26
N PRO A 433 24.57 13.00 0.29
CA PRO A 433 25.46 12.22 -0.57
C PRO A 433 26.50 13.13 -1.25
N SER A 434 27.73 12.63 -1.38
CA SER A 434 28.80 13.31 -2.12
C SER A 434 28.45 13.49 -3.60
N HIS A 435 29.13 14.39 -4.31
CA HIS A 435 28.97 14.58 -5.77
C HIS A 435 29.08 13.26 -6.55
N ASP A 436 30.06 12.42 -6.21
CA ASP A 436 30.26 11.10 -6.81
C ASP A 436 29.13 10.11 -6.50
N GLU A 437 28.42 10.29 -5.40
CA GLU A 437 27.27 9.47 -5.02
C GLU A 437 25.99 9.98 -5.68
N GLN A 438 25.78 11.29 -5.73
CA GLN A 438 24.67 11.91 -6.44
C GLN A 438 24.72 11.62 -7.94
N SER A 439 25.89 11.74 -8.57
CA SER A 439 26.11 11.33 -9.97
C SER A 439 25.73 9.86 -10.17
N ALA A 440 26.13 8.98 -9.25
CA ALA A 440 25.82 7.55 -9.34
C ALA A 440 24.31 7.27 -9.19
N ILE A 441 23.55 8.10 -8.45
CA ILE A 441 22.09 8.02 -8.38
C ILE A 441 21.48 8.38 -9.73
N VAL A 442 21.90 9.50 -10.33
CA VAL A 442 21.39 9.94 -11.64
C VAL A 442 21.73 8.91 -12.73
N ASP A 443 22.97 8.42 -12.77
CA ASP A 443 23.40 7.38 -13.71
C ASP A 443 22.63 6.08 -13.53
N TYR A 444 22.31 5.71 -12.28
CA TYR A 444 21.47 4.57 -12.00
C TYR A 444 20.09 4.74 -12.65
N PHE A 445 19.38 5.84 -12.40
CA PHE A 445 18.07 6.07 -13.01
C PHE A 445 18.12 6.16 -14.54
N ARG A 446 19.14 6.83 -15.09
CA ARG A 446 19.37 6.90 -16.54
C ARG A 446 19.55 5.53 -17.18
N SER A 447 20.11 4.57 -16.43
CA SER A 447 20.32 3.21 -16.91
C SER A 447 19.04 2.35 -16.93
N LEU A 448 17.94 2.78 -16.29
CA LEU A 448 16.73 1.97 -16.17
C LEU A 448 15.82 2.16 -17.40
N SER A 449 15.30 1.05 -17.95
CA SER A 449 14.23 1.12 -18.96
C SER A 449 12.83 1.34 -18.34
N ALA A 450 12.68 1.00 -17.05
CA ALA A 450 11.46 1.13 -16.26
C ALA A 450 11.82 1.23 -14.77
N LEU A 451 11.00 1.96 -14.02
CA LEU A 451 11.10 2.04 -12.57
C LEU A 451 10.34 0.87 -11.92
N SER A 452 10.84 0.38 -10.78
CA SER A 452 10.09 -0.50 -9.88
C SER A 452 9.44 0.30 -8.75
N THR A 453 8.51 -0.33 -8.02
CA THR A 453 7.92 0.25 -6.81
C THR A 453 8.97 0.51 -5.72
N GLN A 454 10.05 -0.27 -5.68
CA GLN A 454 11.15 -0.03 -4.77
C GLN A 454 11.97 1.20 -5.17
N ASP A 455 12.18 1.42 -6.47
CA ASP A 455 12.92 2.59 -6.97
C ASP A 455 12.16 3.90 -6.67
N THR A 456 10.82 3.90 -6.82
CA THR A 456 9.98 5.06 -6.49
C THR A 456 9.94 5.34 -4.98
N GLU A 457 9.85 4.30 -4.14
CA GLU A 457 9.95 4.47 -2.68
C GLU A 457 11.30 5.09 -2.28
N LEU A 458 12.39 4.61 -2.88
CA LEU A 458 13.73 5.14 -2.61
C LEU A 458 13.92 6.56 -3.12
N LEU A 459 13.42 6.87 -4.31
CA LEU A 459 13.44 8.22 -4.85
C LEU A 459 12.74 9.20 -3.91
N ASN A 460 11.54 8.87 -3.45
CA ASN A 460 10.76 9.72 -2.54
C ASN A 460 11.51 10.00 -1.23
N LEU A 461 12.25 9.02 -0.71
CA LEU A 461 13.03 9.18 0.52
C LEU A 461 14.37 9.91 0.31
N ASN A 462 14.83 10.09 -0.93
CA ASN A 462 16.15 10.67 -1.21
C ASN A 462 16.10 11.97 -2.00
N ILE A 463 14.96 12.34 -2.61
CA ILE A 463 14.87 13.48 -3.53
C ILE A 463 15.36 14.79 -2.89
N ASN A 464 15.02 15.03 -1.62
CA ASN A 464 15.43 16.22 -0.87
C ASN A 464 16.90 16.19 -0.41
N ARG A 465 17.65 15.12 -0.71
CA ARG A 465 19.09 14.99 -0.45
C ARG A 465 19.93 15.17 -1.71
N ILE A 466 19.28 15.44 -2.86
CA ILE A 466 19.94 15.71 -4.13
C ILE A 466 20.04 17.23 -4.29
N ASP A 467 21.25 17.74 -4.45
CA ASP A 467 21.49 19.17 -4.58
C ASP A 467 21.15 19.71 -5.97
N GLN A 468 21.14 21.04 -6.08
CA GLN A 468 20.78 21.77 -7.30
C GLN A 468 21.54 21.32 -8.57
N THR A 469 22.78 20.83 -8.43
CA THR A 469 23.64 20.42 -9.54
C THR A 469 23.06 19.23 -10.31
N TYR A 470 22.42 18.31 -9.58
CA TYR A 470 21.92 17.04 -10.13
C TYR A 470 20.39 16.99 -10.21
N TYR A 471 19.70 17.92 -9.53
CA TYR A 471 18.26 17.88 -9.38
C TYR A 471 17.52 17.91 -10.72
N ASP A 472 17.89 18.82 -11.63
CA ASP A 472 17.22 18.93 -12.93
C ASP A 472 17.43 17.69 -13.81
N ASP A 473 18.66 17.19 -13.86
CA ASP A 473 19.01 15.97 -14.60
C ASP A 473 18.24 14.77 -14.05
N LEU A 474 18.17 14.63 -12.71
CA LEU A 474 17.37 13.59 -12.06
C LEU A 474 15.89 13.67 -12.44
N ILE A 475 15.26 14.85 -12.35
CA ILE A 475 13.85 14.99 -12.73
C ILE A 475 13.66 14.68 -14.22
N THR A 476 14.59 15.11 -15.07
CA THR A 476 14.54 14.87 -16.52
C THR A 476 14.61 13.39 -16.86
N VAL A 477 15.40 12.59 -16.12
CA VAL A 477 15.45 11.13 -16.34
C VAL A 477 14.24 10.40 -15.73
N ILE A 478 13.66 10.90 -14.64
CA ILE A 478 12.53 10.23 -13.95
C ILE A 478 11.20 10.40 -14.68
N LEU A 479 10.85 11.64 -15.09
CA LEU A 479 9.52 11.95 -15.62
C LEU A 479 9.09 11.10 -16.84
N PRO A 480 9.96 10.73 -17.78
CA PRO A 480 9.62 9.83 -18.88
C PRO A 480 9.10 8.44 -18.44
N HIS A 481 9.39 8.02 -17.20
CA HIS A 481 8.92 6.75 -16.65
C HIS A 481 7.52 6.84 -16.00
N LEU A 482 6.92 8.04 -15.91
CA LEU A 482 5.58 8.23 -15.38
C LEU A 482 4.51 7.69 -16.35
N LYS A 483 4.31 6.37 -16.37
CA LYS A 483 3.30 5.70 -17.18
C LYS A 483 1.96 5.65 -16.42
N PRO A 484 0.89 6.30 -16.91
CA PRO A 484 -0.41 6.32 -16.22
C PRO A 484 -0.92 4.92 -15.89
N GLN A 485 -1.70 4.81 -14.80
CA GLN A 485 -2.36 3.56 -14.37
C GLN A 485 -1.41 2.42 -14.00
N THR A 486 -0.18 2.74 -13.59
CA THR A 486 0.79 1.77 -13.02
C THR A 486 0.97 2.01 -11.51
N ASN A 487 1.42 1.00 -10.76
CA ASN A 487 1.72 1.18 -9.33
C ASN A 487 2.85 2.20 -9.12
N VAL A 488 3.83 2.21 -10.04
CA VAL A 488 4.93 3.19 -10.08
C VAL A 488 4.38 4.60 -10.19
N ALA A 489 3.47 4.86 -11.14
CA ALA A 489 2.85 6.17 -11.26
C ALA A 489 2.05 6.53 -10.00
N ALA A 490 1.23 5.61 -9.48
CA ALA A 490 0.49 5.85 -8.24
C ALA A 490 1.41 6.30 -7.08
N GLN A 491 2.57 5.67 -6.91
CA GLN A 491 3.53 6.04 -5.85
C GLN A 491 4.26 7.37 -6.10
N LEU A 492 4.54 7.70 -7.36
CA LEU A 492 5.10 9.01 -7.72
C LEU A 492 4.09 10.13 -7.44
N TYR A 493 2.81 9.89 -7.74
CA TYR A 493 1.72 10.80 -7.42
C TYR A 493 1.45 10.93 -5.92
N ASP A 494 1.56 9.85 -5.14
CA ASP A 494 1.39 9.86 -3.67
C ASP A 494 2.36 10.80 -2.94
N ASN A 495 3.43 11.25 -3.58
CA ASN A 495 4.47 12.08 -2.97
C ASN A 495 4.98 13.16 -3.95
N CYS A 496 4.18 13.55 -4.95
CA CYS A 496 4.71 14.41 -6.01
C CYS A 496 5.15 15.78 -5.50
N THR A 497 4.58 16.25 -4.37
CA THR A 497 4.97 17.54 -3.77
C THR A 497 6.42 17.54 -3.30
N ASN A 498 6.99 16.41 -2.91
CA ASN A 498 8.42 16.32 -2.55
C ASN A 498 9.34 16.75 -3.71
N PHE A 499 8.97 16.45 -4.97
CA PHE A 499 9.73 16.95 -6.12
C PHE A 499 9.67 18.47 -6.24
N MET A 500 8.54 19.07 -5.87
CA MET A 500 8.38 20.53 -5.88
C MET A 500 9.12 21.18 -4.72
N TYR A 501 9.10 20.58 -3.52
CA TYR A 501 9.86 21.06 -2.36
C TYR A 501 11.34 21.20 -2.67
N GLY A 502 11.97 20.16 -3.25
CA GLY A 502 13.37 20.27 -3.67
C GLY A 502 13.60 21.34 -4.74
N ALA A 503 12.69 21.47 -5.73
CA ALA A 503 12.81 22.50 -6.77
C ALA A 503 12.77 23.93 -6.21
N VAL A 504 11.87 24.22 -5.27
CA VAL A 504 11.77 25.57 -4.66
C VAL A 504 12.84 25.80 -3.59
N TYR A 505 13.23 24.76 -2.85
CA TYR A 505 14.30 24.84 -1.84
C TYR A 505 15.65 25.16 -2.47
N PHE A 506 15.99 24.46 -3.56
CA PHE A 506 17.24 24.63 -4.30
C PHE A 506 17.15 25.68 -5.41
N HIS A 507 16.03 26.40 -5.54
CA HIS A 507 15.81 27.41 -6.58
C HIS A 507 16.02 26.91 -8.04
N VAL A 508 15.73 25.65 -8.31
CA VAL A 508 15.87 25.02 -9.64
C VAL A 508 14.62 25.31 -10.49
N THR A 509 14.52 26.55 -10.97
CA THR A 509 13.30 27.06 -11.65
C THR A 509 12.96 26.34 -12.95
N SER A 510 13.95 25.76 -13.65
CA SER A 510 13.79 24.96 -14.88
C SER A 510 12.94 23.70 -14.68
N VAL A 511 12.86 23.18 -13.45
CA VAL A 511 12.15 21.95 -13.10
C VAL A 511 10.64 22.20 -12.88
N ILE A 512 10.26 23.39 -12.41
CA ILE A 512 8.87 23.70 -12.04
C ILE A 512 7.88 23.48 -13.21
N PRO A 513 8.15 23.95 -14.45
CA PRO A 513 7.30 23.66 -15.60
C PRO A 513 7.22 22.16 -15.93
N LYS A 514 8.31 21.41 -15.76
CA LYS A 514 8.33 19.95 -16.02
C LYS A 514 7.40 19.21 -15.05
N LEU A 515 7.49 19.53 -13.76
CA LEU A 515 6.66 18.93 -12.71
C LEU A 515 5.17 19.27 -12.89
N THR A 516 4.84 20.53 -13.08
CA THR A 516 3.45 20.99 -13.29
C THR A 516 2.82 20.46 -14.57
N ALA A 517 3.63 20.21 -15.62
CA ALA A 517 3.17 19.57 -16.84
C ALA A 517 2.92 18.06 -16.67
N ALA A 518 3.75 17.38 -15.88
CA ALA A 518 3.69 15.94 -15.65
C ALA A 518 2.61 15.53 -14.64
N PHE A 519 2.48 16.25 -13.53
CA PHE A 519 1.56 15.92 -12.44
C PHE A 519 0.27 16.73 -12.53
N LYS A 520 -0.77 16.08 -13.06
CA LYS A 520 -2.12 16.63 -13.23
C LYS A 520 -3.15 15.75 -12.54
N HIS A 521 -4.32 16.33 -12.24
CA HIS A 521 -5.46 15.55 -11.80
C HIS A 521 -5.85 14.56 -12.90
N GLU A 522 -5.90 13.29 -12.54
CA GLU A 522 -6.14 12.20 -13.47
C GLU A 522 -7.34 11.35 -13.01
N PRO A 523 -8.24 10.93 -13.91
CA PRO A 523 -9.43 10.16 -13.54
C PRO A 523 -9.15 8.79 -12.90
N TRP A 524 -7.92 8.28 -13.00
CA TRP A 524 -7.54 7.00 -12.38
C TRP A 524 -7.01 7.17 -10.94
N LEU A 525 -6.84 8.39 -10.44
CA LEU A 525 -6.46 8.69 -9.06
C LEU A 525 -7.68 8.63 -8.15
N ILE A 526 -7.93 7.45 -7.58
CA ILE A 526 -9.11 7.20 -6.74
C ILE A 526 -8.94 7.71 -5.30
N SER A 527 -7.71 7.72 -4.81
CA SER A 527 -7.38 8.21 -3.47
C SER A 527 -7.38 9.73 -3.45
N TRP A 528 -7.80 10.33 -2.33
CA TRP A 528 -7.74 11.78 -2.15
C TRP A 528 -6.30 12.28 -2.01
N TRP A 529 -5.40 11.44 -1.51
CA TRP A 529 -4.04 11.83 -1.15
C TRP A 529 -3.18 12.24 -2.36
N PRO A 530 -3.04 11.42 -3.42
CA PRO A 530 -2.46 11.85 -4.70
C PRO A 530 -3.03 13.15 -5.26
N ASN A 531 -4.33 13.33 -5.11
CA ASN A 531 -5.03 14.50 -5.62
C ASN A 531 -4.65 15.75 -4.80
N ALA A 532 -4.58 15.63 -3.48
CA ALA A 532 -4.07 16.68 -2.59
C ALA A 532 -2.61 17.06 -2.92
N GLU A 533 -1.75 16.06 -3.14
CA GLU A 533 -0.35 16.25 -3.55
C GLU A 533 -0.23 17.02 -4.87
N VAL A 534 -1.05 16.69 -5.87
CA VAL A 534 -1.10 17.43 -7.14
C VAL A 534 -1.55 18.88 -6.92
N SER A 535 -2.62 19.08 -6.14
CA SER A 535 -3.11 20.43 -5.82
C SER A 535 -2.08 21.26 -5.06
N GLU A 536 -1.34 20.66 -4.13
CA GLU A 536 -0.28 21.33 -3.39
C GLU A 536 0.89 21.68 -4.29
N LEU A 537 1.38 20.74 -5.09
CA LEU A 537 2.43 20.98 -6.08
C LEU A 537 2.10 22.16 -6.99
N GLN A 538 0.87 22.20 -7.52
CA GLN A 538 0.43 23.28 -8.42
C GLN A 538 0.28 24.62 -7.70
N THR A 539 -0.25 24.62 -6.48
CA THR A 539 -0.40 25.83 -5.68
C THR A 539 0.95 26.39 -5.26
N LEU A 540 1.89 25.53 -4.84
CA LEU A 540 3.24 25.91 -4.47
C LEU A 540 4.01 26.50 -5.65
N ALA A 541 3.89 25.90 -6.85
CA ALA A 541 4.50 26.46 -8.06
C ALA A 541 4.03 27.90 -8.32
N LYS A 542 2.71 28.15 -8.24
CA LYS A 542 2.14 29.50 -8.40
C LYS A 542 2.62 30.46 -7.33
N CYS A 543 2.55 30.07 -6.05
CA CYS A 543 2.96 30.91 -4.92
C CYS A 543 4.46 31.25 -4.98
N TYR A 544 5.29 30.31 -5.42
CA TYR A 544 6.72 30.54 -5.60
C TYR A 544 7.00 31.56 -6.70
N GLN A 545 6.29 31.46 -7.83
CA GLN A 545 6.45 32.35 -8.98
C GLN A 545 5.80 33.73 -8.78
N GLN A 546 4.73 33.82 -7.98
CA GLN A 546 3.93 35.03 -7.83
C GLN A 546 3.41 35.18 -6.40
N ASP A 547 3.61 36.36 -5.80
CA ASP A 547 2.99 36.74 -4.53
C ASP A 547 1.84 37.74 -4.73
N THR A 548 0.64 37.21 -5.00
CA THR A 548 -0.58 38.02 -5.19
C THR A 548 -1.64 37.69 -4.14
N PRO A 549 -2.56 38.63 -3.81
CA PRO A 549 -3.69 38.34 -2.92
C PRO A 549 -4.55 37.15 -3.36
N GLN A 550 -4.58 36.83 -4.66
CA GLN A 550 -5.25 35.63 -5.16
C GLN A 550 -4.49 34.36 -4.78
N THR A 551 -3.19 34.28 -5.09
CA THR A 551 -2.36 33.11 -4.74
C THR A 551 -2.30 32.86 -3.24
N ARG A 552 -2.33 33.90 -2.40
CA ARG A 552 -2.41 33.78 -0.93
C ARG A 552 -3.70 33.11 -0.49
N ARG A 553 -4.85 33.53 -1.03
CA ARG A 553 -6.16 32.94 -0.74
C ARG A 553 -6.26 31.49 -1.22
N GLU A 554 -5.71 31.18 -2.40
CA GLU A 554 -5.65 29.80 -2.91
C GLU A 554 -4.85 28.90 -1.96
N ALA A 555 -3.68 29.35 -1.49
CA ALA A 555 -2.85 28.63 -0.52
C ALA A 555 -3.54 28.45 0.85
N GLU A 556 -4.16 29.51 1.38
CA GLU A 556 -4.91 29.44 2.65
C GLU A 556 -6.07 28.43 2.55
N GLN A 557 -6.79 28.42 1.42
CA GLN A 557 -7.88 27.50 1.20
C GLN A 557 -7.40 26.05 1.08
N LEU A 558 -6.29 25.81 0.36
CA LEU A 558 -5.66 24.50 0.27
C LEU A 558 -5.29 23.95 1.65
N VAL A 559 -4.62 24.76 2.48
CA VAL A 559 -4.24 24.39 3.85
C VAL A 559 -5.47 24.07 4.70
N ALA A 560 -6.53 24.86 4.59
CA ALA A 560 -7.78 24.62 5.31
C ALA A 560 -8.44 23.29 4.88
N ASP A 561 -8.43 22.99 3.58
CA ASP A 561 -9.00 21.77 3.03
C ASP A 561 -8.18 20.53 3.45
N ILE A 562 -6.84 20.59 3.41
CA ILE A 562 -5.97 19.52 3.92
C ILE A 562 -6.20 19.31 5.42
N ARG A 563 -6.28 20.38 6.22
CA ARG A 563 -6.52 20.29 7.67
C ARG A 563 -7.88 19.66 7.99
N LEU A 564 -8.90 19.93 7.18
CA LEU A 564 -10.21 19.30 7.34
C LEU A 564 -10.17 17.80 7.03
N LEU A 565 -9.46 17.40 5.97
CA LEU A 565 -9.42 16.02 5.48
C LEU A 565 -8.42 15.13 6.24
N CYS A 566 -7.41 15.73 6.87
CA CYS A 566 -6.40 15.04 7.66
C CYS A 566 -6.11 15.80 8.98
N PRO A 567 -7.07 15.82 9.94
CA PRO A 567 -7.00 16.72 11.09
C PRO A 567 -6.05 16.30 12.21
N TYR A 568 -5.48 15.10 12.13
CA TYR A 568 -4.67 14.52 13.21
C TYR A 568 -3.18 14.48 12.88
N ASP A 569 -2.81 14.68 11.62
CA ASP A 569 -1.43 14.71 11.17
C ASP A 569 -0.97 16.15 10.89
N ASN A 570 0.33 16.38 10.87
CA ASN A 570 0.96 17.68 10.65
C ASN A 570 1.03 18.08 9.17
N SER A 571 0.40 17.33 8.27
CA SER A 571 0.41 17.58 6.82
C SER A 571 0.00 19.01 6.47
N ALA A 572 -1.09 19.54 7.03
CA ALA A 572 -1.54 20.90 6.74
C ALA A 572 -0.54 21.98 7.20
N ASP A 573 0.15 21.74 8.31
CA ASP A 573 1.14 22.66 8.86
C ASP A 573 2.43 22.63 8.03
N SER A 574 2.82 21.45 7.52
CA SER A 574 3.88 21.31 6.53
C SER A 574 3.55 22.08 5.25
N SER A 575 2.36 21.89 4.68
CA SER A 575 1.93 22.64 3.49
C SER A 575 1.94 24.15 3.74
N ALA A 576 1.44 24.60 4.90
CA ALA A 576 1.44 26.01 5.26
C ALA A 576 2.85 26.60 5.36
N HIS A 577 3.80 25.85 5.92
CA HIS A 577 5.21 26.24 5.98
C HIS A 577 5.79 26.48 4.58
N TRP A 578 5.65 25.53 3.66
CA TRP A 578 6.20 25.66 2.31
C TRP A 578 5.55 26.79 1.52
N LEU A 579 4.22 26.88 1.53
CA LEU A 579 3.45 27.89 0.80
C LEU A 579 3.67 29.33 1.30
N THR A 580 4.10 29.49 2.55
CA THR A 580 4.40 30.80 3.14
C THR A 580 5.88 31.15 2.99
N THR A 581 6.78 30.21 3.30
CA THR A 581 8.23 30.44 3.32
C THR A 581 8.81 30.71 1.94
N TYR A 582 8.24 30.11 0.90
CA TYR A 582 8.76 30.19 -0.48
C TYR A 582 7.99 31.14 -1.39
N ARG A 583 7.01 31.87 -0.85
CA ARG A 583 6.17 32.77 -1.63
C ARG A 583 6.98 33.90 -2.26
N GLY A 584 6.80 34.12 -3.57
CA GLY A 584 7.47 35.18 -4.34
C GLY A 584 8.97 34.99 -4.55
N LYS A 585 9.61 33.97 -3.94
CA LYS A 585 11.07 33.79 -4.03
C LYS A 585 11.56 33.37 -5.42
N GLY A 586 10.66 32.96 -6.31
CA GLY A 586 10.99 32.62 -7.70
C GLY A 586 11.26 33.83 -8.60
N THR A 587 10.82 35.03 -8.22
CA THR A 587 11.07 36.25 -9.00
C THR A 587 12.47 36.82 -8.79
N ASP A 588 13.07 36.56 -7.62
CA ASP A 588 14.38 37.10 -7.22
C ASP A 588 15.56 36.47 -8.01
N VAL A 589 15.32 35.35 -8.70
CA VAL A 589 16.33 34.60 -9.47
C VAL A 589 16.37 35.02 -10.95
N GLN A 590 15.36 35.74 -11.45
CA GLN A 590 15.34 36.22 -12.85
C GLN A 590 16.02 37.59 -13.04
N THR A 591 16.43 38.24 -11.95
CA THR A 591 17.05 39.59 -11.95
C THR A 591 18.55 39.59 -11.65
N SER A 592 19.16 38.41 -11.57
CA SER A 592 20.61 38.16 -11.43
C SER A 592 21.11 37.28 -12.56
#